data_AF-A0A4S4DCA9-F1
#
_entry.id   AF-A0A4S4DCA9-F1
#
_cell.length_a   1.000
_cell.length_b   1.000
_cell.length_c   1.000
_cell.angle_alpha   90.00
_cell.angle_beta   90.00
_cell.angle_gamma   90.00
#
_symmetry.space_group_name_H-M   'P 1'
#
loop_
_entity.id
_entity.type
_entity.pdbx_description
1 polymer ?
#
loop_
_entity_poly.entity_id
_entity_poly.type
_entity_poly.pdbx_seq_one_letter_code
_entity_poly.pdbx_strand_id
1 'polypeptide(L)'
;MQKGAEAVHAINPDVLVILSGLSFNTNLSFLLNRPMNLTFKGKLVFEVHSYGFFDGSAWITGNLNQVCGQVVDQMMRKGGFLLDQGYPFFMSEFGVDLRGTNDNDNRYLNCILGVAAELDLDWALWTLAGSYYLRPGVIGSEEFFGVYNWNWCEVRNSSFLKRISAVQSPFQGPIQPGAKLHKEIFYPLTGQCVQRKSLFEPLKLGPCTDSEAWTYNTQQKTLYIKGTYFCLQADGLNKPVKLGVICSGSTSKWEPISDSKMHLSSKLAADGNAICLDVDPSSNIIITNTCKCLYSDNKCNPASQWFKVVNSTRSSCVTMPFFLFNSVLDFFRKNMLGSLAVSA
;
A
#
# COMPACT_ATOMS: atom_id res chain seq x y z
N MET A 1 5.10 -7.99 -31.89
CA MET A 1 4.01 -7.41 -31.10
C MET A 1 2.81 -7.00 -31.96
N GLN A 2 2.91 -5.94 -32.78
CA GLN A 2 1.77 -5.42 -33.58
C GLN A 2 1.00 -6.49 -34.38
N LYS A 3 1.68 -7.25 -35.26
CA LYS A 3 1.02 -8.30 -36.07
C LYS A 3 0.26 -9.33 -35.22
N GLY A 4 0.81 -9.68 -34.04
CA GLY A 4 0.15 -10.60 -33.11
C GLY A 4 -1.09 -9.99 -32.47
N ALA A 5 -1.00 -8.73 -32.06
CA ALA A 5 -2.14 -7.99 -31.51
C ALA A 5 -3.30 -7.86 -32.51
N GLU A 6 -2.99 -7.52 -33.77
CA GLU A 6 -3.98 -7.48 -34.87
C GLU A 6 -4.59 -8.85 -35.14
N ALA A 7 -3.79 -9.91 -35.16
CA ALA A 7 -4.28 -11.27 -35.38
C ALA A 7 -5.24 -11.72 -34.27
N VAL A 8 -4.92 -11.46 -32.99
CA VAL A 8 -5.81 -11.75 -31.87
C VAL A 8 -7.11 -10.96 -31.99
N HIS A 9 -7.02 -9.67 -32.31
CA HIS A 9 -8.20 -8.82 -32.48
C HIS A 9 -9.11 -9.27 -33.64
N ALA A 10 -8.53 -9.67 -34.77
CA ALA A 10 -9.26 -10.13 -35.94
C ALA A 10 -10.04 -11.44 -35.66
N ILE A 11 -9.49 -12.31 -34.80
CA ILE A 11 -10.15 -13.56 -34.40
C ILE A 11 -11.23 -13.30 -33.34
N ASN A 12 -10.93 -12.46 -32.34
CA ASN A 12 -11.87 -12.12 -31.29
C ASN A 12 -11.77 -10.62 -30.92
N PRO A 13 -12.77 -9.81 -31.30
CA PRO A 13 -12.75 -8.38 -31.02
C PRO A 13 -13.02 -8.04 -29.55
N ASP A 14 -13.58 -8.95 -28.76
CA ASP A 14 -14.06 -8.67 -27.40
C ASP A 14 -13.03 -8.98 -26.30
N VAL A 15 -11.94 -9.70 -26.62
CA VAL A 15 -10.89 -10.00 -25.64
C VAL A 15 -9.90 -8.87 -25.47
N LEU A 16 -9.41 -8.69 -24.23
CA LEU A 16 -8.24 -7.87 -23.93
C LEU A 16 -7.00 -8.42 -24.65
N VAL A 17 -6.12 -7.52 -25.08
CA VAL A 17 -4.84 -7.87 -25.71
C VAL A 17 -3.72 -7.40 -24.80
N ILE A 18 -3.09 -8.36 -24.12
CA ILE A 18 -1.98 -8.13 -23.20
C ILE A 18 -0.67 -8.11 -23.98
N LEU A 19 0.15 -7.08 -23.76
CA LEU A 19 1.38 -6.83 -24.49
C LEU A 19 2.59 -6.85 -23.56
N SER A 20 3.47 -7.84 -23.79
CA SER A 20 4.68 -8.06 -23.00
C SER A 20 5.86 -7.20 -23.45
N GLY A 21 6.67 -6.75 -22.49
CA GLY A 21 7.93 -6.07 -22.72
C GLY A 21 9.11 -6.98 -23.06
N LEU A 22 10.28 -6.34 -23.18
CA LEU A 22 11.57 -6.99 -23.36
C LEU A 22 12.20 -7.33 -22.00
N SER A 23 13.36 -8.01 -22.04
CA SER A 23 14.19 -8.29 -20.86
C SER A 23 13.43 -9.05 -19.76
N PHE A 24 12.91 -10.24 -20.11
CA PHE A 24 12.06 -11.03 -19.21
C PHE A 24 10.84 -10.23 -18.72
N ASN A 25 10.23 -9.48 -19.66
CA ASN A 25 9.04 -8.67 -19.41
C ASN A 25 9.22 -7.57 -18.35
N THR A 26 10.41 -6.95 -18.27
CA THR A 26 10.67 -5.84 -17.33
C THR A 26 10.78 -4.49 -18.01
N ASN A 27 10.73 -4.44 -19.35
CA ASN A 27 11.01 -3.22 -20.10
C ASN A 27 10.08 -2.98 -21.30
N LEU A 28 9.24 -1.95 -21.19
CA LEU A 28 8.34 -1.42 -22.21
C LEU A 28 8.77 -0.05 -22.75
N SER A 29 9.91 0.50 -22.31
CA SER A 29 10.37 1.86 -22.66
C SER A 29 10.58 2.08 -24.16
N PHE A 30 10.75 1.01 -24.94
CA PHE A 30 10.84 1.10 -26.41
C PHE A 30 9.57 1.71 -27.03
N LEU A 31 8.42 1.62 -26.36
CA LEU A 31 7.15 2.20 -26.81
C LEU A 31 7.13 3.73 -26.78
N LEU A 32 8.01 4.38 -25.99
CA LEU A 32 8.17 5.84 -26.00
C LEU A 32 8.64 6.35 -27.37
N ASN A 33 9.53 5.60 -28.01
CA ASN A 33 10.13 5.96 -29.31
C ASN A 33 9.44 5.27 -30.48
N ARG A 34 8.78 4.13 -30.23
CA ARG A 34 8.12 3.31 -31.25
C ARG A 34 6.73 2.90 -30.75
N PRO A 35 5.79 3.85 -30.69
CA PRO A 35 4.42 3.55 -30.28
C PRO A 35 3.80 2.53 -31.23
N MET A 36 2.88 1.73 -30.70
CA MET A 36 2.18 0.75 -31.52
C MET A 36 1.11 1.42 -32.38
N ASN A 37 1.16 1.17 -33.69
CA ASN A 37 0.09 1.52 -34.60
C ASN A 37 -0.83 0.31 -34.76
N LEU A 38 -1.99 0.37 -34.11
CA LEU A 38 -2.99 -0.68 -34.13
C LEU A 38 -4.34 -0.11 -34.59
N THR A 39 -5.16 -0.95 -35.21
CA THR A 39 -6.53 -0.66 -35.62
C THR A 39 -7.49 -0.48 -34.42
N PHE A 40 -7.05 -0.85 -33.21
CA PHE A 40 -7.81 -0.80 -31.97
C PHE A 40 -6.94 -0.29 -30.80
N LYS A 41 -7.58 0.28 -29.76
CA LYS A 41 -6.87 0.81 -28.56
C LYS A 41 -7.57 0.54 -27.22
N GLY A 42 -8.91 0.54 -27.18
CA GLY A 42 -9.70 0.46 -25.93
C GLY A 42 -9.71 -0.88 -25.18
N LYS A 43 -8.81 -1.81 -25.54
CA LYS A 43 -8.69 -3.14 -24.96
C LYS A 43 -7.23 -3.60 -24.83
N LEU A 44 -6.30 -2.65 -24.88
CA LEU A 44 -4.87 -2.90 -24.71
C LEU A 44 -4.53 -2.90 -23.23
N VAL A 45 -3.75 -3.89 -22.80
CA VAL A 45 -3.16 -3.98 -21.47
C VAL A 45 -1.67 -4.21 -21.65
N PHE A 46 -0.85 -3.57 -20.83
CA PHE A 46 0.60 -3.77 -20.86
C PHE A 46 1.04 -4.46 -19.60
N GLU A 47 1.90 -5.45 -19.74
CA GLU A 47 2.30 -6.27 -18.61
C GLU A 47 3.78 -6.13 -18.25
N VAL A 48 4.08 -6.34 -16.97
CA VAL A 48 5.44 -6.44 -16.45
C VAL A 48 5.60 -7.55 -15.42
N HIS A 49 6.81 -8.11 -15.37
CA HIS A 49 7.23 -9.00 -14.29
C HIS A 49 7.98 -8.20 -13.21
N SER A 50 7.85 -8.62 -11.96
CA SER A 50 8.51 -7.99 -10.83
C SER A 50 8.97 -9.03 -9.80
N TYR A 51 10.28 -9.10 -9.56
CA TYR A 51 10.88 -10.04 -8.61
C TYR A 51 12.06 -9.41 -7.89
N GLY A 52 12.20 -9.68 -6.59
CA GLY A 52 13.33 -9.17 -5.80
C GLY A 52 14.69 -9.67 -6.27
N PHE A 53 14.77 -10.85 -6.90
CA PHE A 53 16.03 -11.38 -7.44
C PHE A 53 16.49 -10.67 -8.72
N PHE A 54 15.63 -9.90 -9.41
CA PHE A 54 16.07 -9.03 -10.51
C PHE A 54 17.02 -7.93 -10.02
N ASP A 55 16.96 -7.59 -8.73
CA ASP A 55 17.81 -6.58 -8.09
C ASP A 55 19.08 -7.20 -7.46
N GLY A 56 19.37 -8.47 -7.77
CA GLY A 56 20.50 -9.20 -7.19
C GLY A 56 20.35 -9.31 -5.66
N SER A 57 21.37 -8.85 -4.92
CA SER A 57 21.38 -8.85 -3.45
C SER A 57 21.10 -7.47 -2.85
N ALA A 58 20.58 -6.53 -3.62
CA ALA A 58 20.37 -5.14 -3.18
C ALA A 58 19.45 -5.06 -1.95
N TRP A 59 18.41 -5.90 -1.87
CA TRP A 59 17.51 -5.92 -0.71
C TRP A 59 18.17 -6.45 0.57
N ILE A 60 19.33 -7.10 0.47
CA ILE A 60 20.09 -7.55 1.66
C ILE A 60 21.21 -6.55 1.99
N THR A 61 21.92 -6.10 0.97
CA THR A 61 23.18 -5.35 1.11
C THR A 61 23.02 -3.83 1.07
N GLY A 62 21.91 -3.34 0.53
CA GLY A 62 21.59 -1.93 0.40
C GLY A 62 20.65 -1.42 1.49
N ASN A 63 20.51 -0.10 1.55
CA ASN A 63 19.49 0.54 2.37
C ASN A 63 18.10 0.34 1.74
N LEU A 64 17.16 -0.25 2.50
CA LEU A 64 15.86 -0.68 1.95
C LEU A 64 14.99 0.47 1.45
N ASN A 65 15.11 1.66 2.05
CA ASN A 65 14.40 2.85 1.57
C ASN A 65 14.91 3.26 0.18
N GLN A 66 16.22 3.36 0.01
CA GLN A 66 16.85 3.72 -1.27
C GLN A 66 16.61 2.65 -2.34
N VAL A 67 16.75 1.37 -1.99
CA VAL A 67 16.53 0.25 -2.91
C VAL A 67 15.08 0.24 -3.40
N CYS A 68 14.10 0.37 -2.49
CA CYS A 68 12.69 0.46 -2.89
C CYS A 68 12.43 1.67 -3.80
N GLY A 69 12.97 2.85 -3.47
CA GLY A 69 12.87 4.03 -4.33
C GLY A 69 13.45 3.80 -5.74
N GLN A 70 14.63 3.20 -5.84
CA GLN A 70 15.28 2.88 -7.11
C GLN A 70 14.49 1.86 -7.94
N VAL A 71 13.96 0.82 -7.31
CA VAL A 71 13.16 -0.22 -7.98
C VAL A 71 11.86 0.38 -8.52
N VAL A 72 11.16 1.19 -7.73
CA VAL A 72 9.94 1.88 -8.16
C VAL A 72 10.23 2.85 -9.30
N ASP A 73 11.27 3.67 -9.17
CA ASP A 73 11.69 4.60 -10.24
C ASP A 73 11.99 3.85 -11.55
N GLN A 74 12.66 2.70 -11.48
CA GLN A 74 12.92 1.88 -12.66
C GLN A 74 11.64 1.29 -13.25
N MET A 75 10.73 0.77 -12.42
CA MET A 75 9.43 0.27 -12.87
C MET A 75 8.63 1.35 -13.60
N MET A 76 8.57 2.56 -13.02
CA MET A 76 7.83 3.67 -13.61
C MET A 76 8.45 4.15 -14.93
N ARG A 77 9.79 4.26 -15.01
CA ARG A 77 10.49 4.63 -16.25
C ARG A 77 10.34 3.58 -17.36
N LYS A 78 10.32 2.30 -16.98
CA LYS A 78 10.32 1.19 -17.95
C LYS A 78 8.93 0.78 -18.40
N GLY A 79 7.88 1.04 -17.63
CA GLY A 79 6.51 0.67 -17.99
C GLY A 79 5.43 1.56 -17.39
N GLY A 80 5.62 2.09 -16.17
CA GLY A 80 4.58 2.86 -15.50
C GLY A 80 4.14 4.14 -16.21
N PHE A 81 4.93 4.71 -17.13
CA PHE A 81 4.49 5.82 -18.00
C PHE A 81 3.22 5.49 -18.82
N LEU A 82 2.86 4.21 -18.98
CA LEU A 82 1.65 3.79 -19.67
C LEU A 82 0.39 4.06 -18.84
N LEU A 83 0.49 4.08 -17.50
CA LEU A 83 -0.59 4.52 -16.61
C LEU A 83 -0.94 5.98 -16.86
N ASP A 84 0.06 6.85 -17.01
CA ASP A 84 -0.12 8.27 -17.33
C ASP A 84 -0.78 8.49 -18.71
N GLN A 85 -0.61 7.52 -19.62
CA GLN A 85 -1.26 7.51 -20.93
C GLN A 85 -2.68 6.91 -20.90
N GLY A 86 -3.16 6.48 -19.74
CA GLY A 86 -4.50 5.91 -19.55
C GLY A 86 -4.61 4.43 -19.93
N TYR A 87 -3.49 3.72 -20.09
CA TYR A 87 -3.50 2.28 -20.34
C TYR A 87 -3.46 1.48 -19.03
N PRO A 88 -4.22 0.38 -18.91
CA PRO A 88 -4.05 -0.58 -17.83
C PRO A 88 -2.62 -1.14 -17.81
N PHE A 89 -2.02 -1.13 -16.61
CA PHE A 89 -0.70 -1.66 -16.35
C PHE A 89 -0.82 -2.85 -15.39
N PHE A 90 -0.47 -4.03 -15.89
CA PHE A 90 -0.72 -5.31 -15.24
C PHE A 90 0.59 -5.94 -14.76
N MET A 91 0.73 -6.19 -13.46
CA MET A 91 1.87 -6.94 -12.93
C MET A 91 1.62 -8.43 -13.12
N SER A 92 1.81 -8.92 -14.34
CA SER A 92 1.40 -10.27 -14.75
C SER A 92 2.22 -11.39 -14.13
N GLU A 93 3.36 -11.08 -13.54
CA GLU A 93 4.13 -12.06 -12.79
C GLU A 93 4.89 -11.37 -11.66
N PHE A 94 4.64 -11.81 -10.43
CA PHE A 94 5.51 -11.53 -9.30
C PHE A 94 5.43 -12.68 -8.30
N GLY A 95 6.42 -12.76 -7.42
CA GLY A 95 6.42 -13.79 -6.39
C GLY A 95 7.63 -13.66 -5.46
N VAL A 96 7.62 -14.47 -4.43
CA VAL A 96 8.67 -14.60 -3.43
C VAL A 96 8.78 -16.04 -2.98
N ASP A 97 9.92 -16.43 -2.42
CA ASP A 97 10.03 -17.70 -1.71
C ASP A 97 9.09 -17.75 -0.50
N LEU A 98 8.02 -18.56 -0.63
CA LEU A 98 6.96 -18.65 0.36
C LEU A 98 7.34 -19.49 1.59
N ARG A 99 8.53 -20.08 1.66
CA ARG A 99 9.05 -20.62 2.93
C ARG A 99 9.30 -19.52 3.97
N GLY A 100 9.42 -18.26 3.53
CA GLY A 100 9.62 -17.11 4.40
C GLY A 100 11.05 -16.99 4.96
N THR A 101 12.00 -17.78 4.46
CA THR A 101 13.40 -17.79 4.90
C THR A 101 14.34 -16.99 3.99
N ASN A 102 13.83 -16.46 2.87
CA ASN A 102 14.60 -15.65 1.94
C ASN A 102 14.47 -14.16 2.28
N ASP A 103 15.50 -13.60 2.91
CA ASP A 103 15.52 -12.19 3.32
C ASP A 103 15.39 -11.20 2.16
N ASN A 104 15.97 -11.50 1.00
CA ASN A 104 15.91 -10.62 -0.17
C ASN A 104 14.44 -10.46 -0.62
N ASP A 105 13.77 -11.59 -0.78
CA ASP A 105 12.38 -11.66 -1.21
C ASP A 105 11.42 -11.06 -0.17
N ASN A 106 11.62 -11.39 1.12
CA ASN A 106 10.82 -10.87 2.21
C ASN A 106 10.85 -9.33 2.29
N ARG A 107 12.01 -8.72 2.05
CA ARG A 107 12.20 -7.26 2.07
C ARG A 107 11.64 -6.61 0.81
N TYR A 108 11.86 -7.22 -0.36
CA TYR A 108 11.24 -6.83 -1.62
C TYR A 108 9.70 -6.80 -1.52
N LEU A 109 9.10 -7.82 -0.92
CA LEU A 109 7.64 -7.95 -0.80
C LEU A 109 7.00 -6.74 -0.11
N ASN A 110 7.65 -6.21 0.92
CA ASN A 110 7.15 -5.03 1.64
C ASN A 110 7.08 -3.80 0.74
N CYS A 111 8.02 -3.65 -0.19
CA CYS A 111 8.02 -2.54 -1.14
C CYS A 111 6.93 -2.74 -2.19
N ILE A 112 6.94 -3.90 -2.88
CA ILE A 112 6.05 -4.10 -4.03
C ILE A 112 4.57 -4.13 -3.63
N LEU A 113 4.21 -4.64 -2.44
CA LEU A 113 2.83 -4.59 -1.96
C LEU A 113 2.37 -3.15 -1.70
N GLY A 114 3.25 -2.28 -1.23
CA GLY A 114 2.93 -0.86 -1.08
C GLY A 114 2.73 -0.17 -2.43
N VAL A 115 3.51 -0.53 -3.44
CA VAL A 115 3.39 -0.01 -4.81
C VAL A 115 2.10 -0.51 -5.47
N ALA A 116 1.81 -1.81 -5.37
CA ALA A 116 0.60 -2.41 -5.88
C ALA A 116 -0.65 -1.77 -5.27
N ALA A 117 -0.65 -1.47 -3.97
CA ALA A 117 -1.74 -0.76 -3.32
C ALA A 117 -1.86 0.72 -3.74
N GLU A 118 -0.73 1.42 -3.93
CA GLU A 118 -0.71 2.84 -4.32
C GLU A 118 -1.19 3.07 -5.75
N LEU A 119 -0.70 2.25 -6.68
CA LEU A 119 -1.05 2.32 -8.10
C LEU A 119 -2.34 1.54 -8.41
N ASP A 120 -2.84 0.77 -7.44
CA ASP A 120 -3.99 -0.12 -7.59
C ASP A 120 -3.84 -1.09 -8.77
N LEU A 121 -2.68 -1.73 -8.86
CA LEU A 121 -2.34 -2.63 -9.97
C LEU A 121 -3.12 -3.93 -9.87
N ASP A 122 -3.67 -4.38 -11.00
CA ASP A 122 -3.97 -5.79 -11.18
C ASP A 122 -2.67 -6.61 -11.22
N TRP A 123 -2.72 -7.83 -10.70
CA TRP A 123 -1.55 -8.69 -10.62
C TRP A 123 -1.85 -10.17 -10.76
N ALA A 124 -0.84 -10.93 -11.16
CA ALA A 124 -0.86 -12.39 -11.11
C ALA A 124 0.36 -12.92 -10.35
N LEU A 125 0.08 -13.70 -9.30
CA LEU A 125 1.09 -14.31 -8.44
C LEU A 125 1.63 -15.57 -9.12
N TRP A 126 2.95 -15.66 -9.24
CA TRP A 126 3.65 -16.90 -9.51
C TRP A 126 3.97 -17.59 -8.17
N THR A 127 3.30 -18.67 -7.80
CA THR A 127 2.26 -19.42 -8.52
C THR A 127 1.34 -20.17 -7.56
N LEU A 128 0.20 -20.68 -8.03
CA LEU A 128 -0.69 -21.53 -7.23
C LEU A 128 -0.05 -22.89 -6.87
N ALA A 129 1.00 -23.32 -7.56
CA ALA A 129 1.54 -24.67 -7.44
C ALA A 129 2.06 -25.05 -6.03
N GLY A 130 2.28 -26.34 -5.79
CA GLY A 130 3.04 -26.85 -4.64
C GLY A 130 4.26 -27.69 -5.04
N SER A 131 4.11 -28.47 -6.10
CA SER A 131 5.15 -29.28 -6.72
C SER A 131 4.88 -29.47 -8.21
N TYR A 132 5.89 -29.90 -8.96
CA TYR A 132 5.76 -30.21 -10.39
C TYR A 132 5.78 -31.71 -10.62
N TYR A 133 4.93 -32.17 -11.54
CA TYR A 133 5.00 -33.56 -12.02
C TYR A 133 6.40 -33.89 -12.55
N LEU A 134 7.01 -32.97 -13.31
CA LEU A 134 8.39 -33.06 -13.80
C LEU A 134 8.98 -31.65 -13.98
N ARG A 135 10.16 -31.38 -13.41
CA ARG A 135 10.89 -30.11 -13.58
C ARG A 135 12.39 -30.31 -13.38
N PRO A 136 13.22 -29.61 -14.16
CA PRO A 136 14.05 -30.21 -15.22
C PRO A 136 14.48 -31.68 -14.95
N GLY A 137 13.60 -32.64 -15.28
CA GLY A 137 13.89 -34.07 -15.14
C GLY A 137 13.68 -34.66 -13.75
N VAL A 138 13.43 -33.84 -12.73
CA VAL A 138 13.12 -34.29 -11.37
C VAL A 138 11.61 -34.41 -11.20
N ILE A 139 11.16 -35.62 -10.86
CA ILE A 139 9.74 -35.89 -10.56
C ILE A 139 9.42 -35.34 -9.18
N GLY A 140 8.29 -34.66 -9.04
CA GLY A 140 7.86 -34.11 -7.75
C GLY A 140 8.79 -33.02 -7.23
N SER A 141 9.40 -32.22 -8.12
CA SER A 141 10.22 -31.08 -7.69
C SER A 141 9.34 -30.06 -6.97
N GLU A 142 9.77 -29.60 -5.79
CA GLU A 142 9.01 -28.63 -4.99
C GLU A 142 9.02 -27.23 -5.62
N GLU A 143 7.89 -26.53 -5.56
CA GLU A 143 7.79 -25.13 -5.94
C GLU A 143 7.75 -24.26 -4.66
N PHE A 144 8.88 -23.64 -4.34
CA PHE A 144 9.01 -22.80 -3.15
C PHE A 144 8.33 -21.43 -3.30
N PHE A 145 8.10 -20.96 -4.53
CA PHE A 145 7.30 -19.77 -4.82
C PHE A 145 5.79 -20.10 -4.86
N GLY A 146 5.44 -21.36 -4.63
CA GLY A 146 4.10 -21.89 -4.73
C GLY A 146 3.24 -21.66 -3.48
N VAL A 147 1.98 -21.27 -3.68
CA VAL A 147 1.00 -21.04 -2.60
C VAL A 147 0.77 -22.30 -1.76
N TYR A 148 0.75 -23.47 -2.39
CA TYR A 148 0.59 -24.74 -1.69
C TYR A 148 1.93 -25.32 -1.23
N ASN A 149 1.88 -26.14 -0.19
CA ASN A 149 2.98 -27.02 0.18
C ASN A 149 3.17 -28.14 -0.87
N TRP A 150 4.26 -28.89 -0.75
CA TRP A 150 4.67 -29.89 -1.75
C TRP A 150 3.57 -30.90 -2.14
N ASN A 151 2.76 -31.34 -1.16
CA ASN A 151 1.70 -32.33 -1.35
C ASN A 151 0.33 -31.74 -1.73
N TRP A 152 0.24 -30.42 -1.94
CA TRP A 152 -0.98 -29.71 -2.31
C TRP A 152 -2.09 -29.72 -1.25
N CYS A 153 -1.77 -30.07 0.01
CA CYS A 153 -2.77 -30.19 1.07
C CYS A 153 -3.01 -28.89 1.84
N GLU A 154 -1.98 -28.05 1.98
CA GLU A 154 -2.04 -26.87 2.84
C GLU A 154 -1.41 -25.65 2.18
N VAL A 155 -1.86 -24.47 2.59
CA VAL A 155 -1.21 -23.22 2.24
C VAL A 155 0.17 -23.17 2.91
N ARG A 156 1.22 -22.95 2.11
CA ARG A 156 2.61 -22.89 2.58
C ARG A 156 2.85 -21.75 3.58
N ASN A 157 2.24 -20.59 3.34
CA ASN A 157 2.43 -19.39 4.16
C ASN A 157 1.13 -18.61 4.35
N SER A 158 0.47 -18.83 5.47
CA SER A 158 -0.80 -18.16 5.80
C SER A 158 -0.62 -16.66 6.08
N SER A 159 0.54 -16.24 6.58
CA SER A 159 0.87 -14.81 6.79
C SER A 159 0.95 -14.07 5.45
N PHE A 160 1.61 -14.68 4.46
CA PHE A 160 1.65 -14.15 3.10
C PHE A 160 0.25 -14.03 2.48
N LEU A 161 -0.61 -15.06 2.59
CA LEU A 161 -1.97 -14.98 2.06
C LEU A 161 -2.80 -13.87 2.71
N LYS A 162 -2.64 -13.63 4.01
CA LYS A 162 -3.30 -12.51 4.70
C LYS A 162 -2.81 -11.16 4.20
N ARG A 163 -1.51 -11.04 3.88
CA ARG A 163 -0.93 -9.80 3.36
C ARG A 163 -1.40 -9.48 1.95
N ILE A 164 -1.35 -10.48 1.05
CA ILE A 164 -1.67 -10.30 -0.36
C ILE A 164 -3.18 -10.13 -0.61
N SER A 165 -4.04 -10.69 0.25
CA SER A 165 -5.50 -10.54 0.12
C SER A 165 -5.95 -9.07 0.21
N ALA A 166 -5.19 -8.22 0.90
CA ALA A 166 -5.48 -6.79 1.02
C ALA A 166 -5.48 -6.05 -0.32
N VAL A 167 -4.64 -6.51 -1.25
CA VAL A 167 -4.47 -5.97 -2.60
C VAL A 167 -5.10 -6.87 -3.67
N GLN A 168 -5.82 -7.93 -3.28
CA GLN A 168 -6.45 -8.86 -4.23
C GLN A 168 -7.70 -8.26 -4.88
N SER A 169 -8.50 -7.52 -4.10
CA SER A 169 -9.52 -6.66 -4.68
C SER A 169 -8.88 -5.32 -5.06
N PRO A 170 -9.36 -4.62 -6.10
CA PRO A 170 -8.91 -3.25 -6.34
C PRO A 170 -9.42 -2.32 -5.22
N PHE A 171 -8.63 -1.31 -4.86
CA PHE A 171 -9.06 -0.19 -4.03
C PHE A 171 -9.96 0.77 -4.83
N GLN A 172 -9.63 0.98 -6.10
CA GLN A 172 -10.34 1.78 -7.10
C GLN A 172 -10.96 0.85 -8.14
N GLY A 173 -12.00 0.10 -7.73
CA GLY A 173 -12.76 -0.75 -8.65
C GLY A 173 -13.46 0.05 -9.76
N PRO A 174 -14.17 -0.63 -10.68
CA PRO A 174 -14.96 0.04 -11.71
C PRO A 174 -15.90 1.07 -11.05
N ILE A 175 -15.96 2.28 -11.62
CA ILE A 175 -16.70 3.42 -11.05
C ILE A 175 -18.14 3.00 -10.78
N GLN A 176 -18.44 2.65 -9.53
CA GLN A 176 -19.80 2.35 -9.13
C GLN A 176 -20.55 3.67 -8.92
N PRO A 177 -21.82 3.78 -9.39
CA PRO A 177 -22.64 4.96 -9.13
C PRO A 177 -22.70 5.26 -7.62
N GLY A 178 -22.21 6.44 -7.22
CA GLY A 178 -22.19 6.89 -5.83
C GLY A 178 -20.94 6.52 -5.03
N ALA A 179 -19.99 5.76 -5.59
CA ALA A 179 -18.70 5.52 -4.95
C ALA A 179 -17.92 6.82 -4.81
N LYS A 180 -17.52 7.17 -3.58
CA LYS A 180 -16.82 8.44 -3.29
C LYS A 180 -15.34 8.17 -3.09
N LEU A 181 -14.51 8.68 -3.99
CA LEU A 181 -13.06 8.65 -3.86
C LEU A 181 -12.62 9.21 -2.50
N HIS A 182 -11.79 8.45 -1.80
CA HIS A 182 -11.18 8.82 -0.52
C HIS A 182 -9.79 8.19 -0.42
N LYS A 183 -9.13 8.40 0.70
CA LYS A 183 -7.83 7.82 1.00
C LYS A 183 -7.93 6.77 2.10
N GLU A 184 -7.06 5.78 2.04
CA GLU A 184 -6.78 4.85 3.13
C GLU A 184 -5.29 4.93 3.48
N ILE A 185 -4.93 4.64 4.73
CA ILE A 185 -3.51 4.59 5.15
C ILE A 185 -3.13 3.12 5.26
N PHE A 186 -2.56 2.60 4.19
CA PHE A 186 -2.19 1.20 4.01
C PHE A 186 -0.82 0.89 4.63
N TYR A 187 -0.70 -0.27 5.24
CA TYR A 187 0.48 -0.78 5.90
C TYR A 187 0.95 -2.09 5.22
N PRO A 188 1.95 -2.02 4.31
CA PRO A 188 2.37 -3.17 3.50
C PRO A 188 2.88 -4.35 4.32
N LEU A 189 3.45 -4.11 5.51
CA LEU A 189 4.03 -5.16 6.32
C LEU A 189 2.98 -6.16 6.84
N THR A 190 1.70 -5.83 6.93
CA THR A 190 0.66 -6.81 7.30
C THR A 190 -0.52 -6.88 6.33
N GLY A 191 -0.55 -6.03 5.30
CA GLY A 191 -1.71 -5.94 4.41
C GLY A 191 -2.94 -5.36 5.14
N GLN A 192 -2.72 -4.44 6.07
CA GLN A 192 -3.77 -3.85 6.89
C GLN A 192 -3.79 -2.34 6.68
N CYS A 193 -4.88 -1.69 7.09
CA CYS A 193 -5.00 -0.25 7.05
C CYS A 193 -5.19 0.32 8.45
N VAL A 194 -4.89 1.61 8.62
CA VAL A 194 -5.19 2.33 9.86
C VAL A 194 -6.70 2.43 10.05
N GLN A 195 -7.16 2.04 11.23
CA GLN A 195 -8.57 2.02 11.61
C GLN A 195 -8.79 2.75 12.94
N ARG A 196 -10.03 3.22 13.11
CA ARG A 196 -10.54 3.75 14.36
C ARG A 196 -11.70 2.88 14.83
N LYS A 197 -11.51 2.17 15.95
CA LYS A 197 -12.58 1.37 16.55
C LYS A 197 -13.58 2.20 17.35
N SER A 198 -13.10 3.21 18.06
CA SER A 198 -13.93 4.14 18.84
C SER A 198 -13.26 5.52 18.91
N LEU A 199 -13.96 6.52 19.45
CA LEU A 199 -13.40 7.87 19.65
C LEU A 199 -12.31 7.93 20.73
N PHE A 200 -12.33 6.99 21.68
CA PHE A 200 -11.45 7.02 22.85
C PHE A 200 -10.30 6.00 22.78
N GLU A 201 -10.39 5.04 21.86
CA GLU A 201 -9.31 4.08 21.63
C GLU A 201 -8.25 4.64 20.67
N PRO A 202 -6.97 4.27 20.86
CA PRO A 202 -5.93 4.52 19.90
C PRO A 202 -6.25 3.95 18.52
N LEU A 203 -5.73 4.60 17.47
CA LEU A 203 -5.75 4.06 16.12
C LEU A 203 -4.95 2.75 16.08
N LYS A 204 -5.48 1.76 15.36
CA LYS A 204 -4.89 0.42 15.24
C LYS A 204 -4.91 -0.04 13.80
N LEU A 205 -4.09 -1.05 13.47
CA LEU A 205 -4.21 -1.77 12.22
C LEU A 205 -5.40 -2.72 12.23
N GLY A 206 -6.06 -2.85 11.08
CA GLY A 206 -7.06 -3.87 10.81
C GLY A 206 -7.42 -3.98 9.32
N PRO A 207 -8.46 -4.76 8.97
CA PRO A 207 -8.88 -4.93 7.58
C PRO A 207 -9.14 -3.61 6.84
N CYS A 208 -8.65 -3.45 5.61
CA CYS A 208 -8.85 -2.19 4.89
C CYS A 208 -10.33 -1.85 4.62
N THR A 209 -11.22 -2.84 4.60
CA THR A 209 -12.68 -2.65 4.48
C THR A 209 -13.32 -1.87 5.62
N ASP A 210 -12.70 -1.85 6.80
CA ASP A 210 -13.20 -1.12 7.98
C ASP A 210 -12.32 0.10 8.29
N SER A 211 -11.45 0.50 7.35
CA SER A 211 -10.70 1.75 7.45
C SER A 211 -11.65 2.95 7.34
N GLU A 212 -11.29 4.01 8.05
CA GLU A 212 -11.97 5.29 7.92
C GLU A 212 -11.68 5.88 6.54
N ALA A 213 -12.66 6.58 5.96
CA ALA A 213 -12.42 7.31 4.74
C ALA A 213 -11.58 8.57 5.05
N TRP A 214 -10.34 8.65 4.58
CA TRP A 214 -9.48 9.81 4.78
C TRP A 214 -9.53 10.79 3.61
N THR A 215 -9.13 12.03 3.86
CA THR A 215 -8.79 13.05 2.87
C THR A 215 -7.39 13.55 3.16
N TYR A 216 -6.49 13.48 2.18
CA TYR A 216 -5.15 14.04 2.30
C TYR A 216 -5.05 15.36 1.53
N ASN A 217 -4.96 16.48 2.24
CA ASN A 217 -4.63 17.76 1.64
C ASN A 217 -3.12 17.85 1.49
N THR A 218 -2.60 17.71 0.27
CA THR A 218 -1.16 17.72 -0.02
C THR A 218 -0.51 19.09 0.19
N GLN A 219 -1.23 20.19 -0.01
CA GLN A 219 -0.73 21.55 0.21
C GLN A 219 -0.58 21.83 1.71
N GLN A 220 -1.60 21.48 2.48
CA GLN A 220 -1.60 21.64 3.94
C GLN A 220 -0.89 20.50 4.66
N LYS A 221 -0.53 19.42 3.94
CA LYS A 221 0.11 18.20 4.45
C LYS A 221 -0.68 17.58 5.60
N THR A 222 -2.00 17.57 5.53
CA THR A 222 -2.85 17.10 6.64
C THR A 222 -3.82 16.02 6.19
N LEU A 223 -3.92 14.97 7.01
CA LEU A 223 -4.84 13.85 6.85
C LEU A 223 -6.05 14.05 7.74
N TYR A 224 -7.23 14.15 7.13
CA TYR A 224 -8.52 14.32 7.81
C TYR A 224 -9.37 13.07 7.64
N ILE A 225 -10.18 12.73 8.65
CA ILE A 225 -11.28 11.79 8.45
C ILE A 225 -12.39 12.53 7.70
N LYS A 226 -12.73 12.04 6.52
CA LYS A 226 -13.68 12.64 5.58
C LYS A 226 -15.05 12.82 6.24
N GLY A 227 -15.60 14.03 6.13
CA GLY A 227 -16.89 14.38 6.76
C GLY A 227 -16.81 14.73 8.24
N THR A 228 -15.60 14.85 8.81
CA THR A 228 -15.39 15.25 10.20
C THR A 228 -14.34 16.36 10.30
N TYR A 229 -14.14 16.90 11.50
CA TYR A 229 -13.06 17.85 11.82
C TYR A 229 -11.79 17.17 12.34
N PHE A 230 -11.78 15.83 12.45
CA PHE A 230 -10.66 15.11 13.02
C PHE A 230 -9.52 14.98 12.01
N CYS A 231 -8.31 15.34 12.43
CA CYS A 231 -7.08 15.10 11.70
C CYS A 231 -6.11 14.22 12.50
N LEU A 232 -5.26 13.52 11.77
CA LEU A 232 -4.17 12.73 12.34
C LEU A 232 -3.15 13.65 13.02
N GLN A 233 -2.79 13.36 14.27
CA GLN A 233 -1.85 14.17 15.04
C GLN A 233 -0.86 13.33 15.83
N ALA A 234 0.41 13.71 15.77
CA ALA A 234 1.43 13.19 16.66
C ALA A 234 1.25 13.74 18.08
N ASP A 235 1.32 12.87 19.08
CA ASP A 235 1.26 13.26 20.49
C ASP A 235 2.66 13.39 21.12
N GLY A 236 3.60 12.56 20.69
CA GLY A 236 4.97 12.55 21.20
C GLY A 236 5.77 11.36 20.69
N LEU A 237 7.06 11.31 21.03
CA LEU A 237 7.90 10.15 20.72
C LEU A 237 7.45 8.93 21.53
N ASN A 238 7.33 7.77 20.88
CA ASN A 238 6.84 6.51 21.44
C ASN A 238 5.43 6.61 22.07
N LYS A 239 4.59 7.50 21.52
CA LYS A 239 3.20 7.66 21.95
C LYS A 239 2.23 7.25 20.84
N PRO A 240 1.01 6.79 21.21
CA PRO A 240 -0.04 6.56 20.23
C PRO A 240 -0.37 7.83 19.44
N VAL A 241 -0.63 7.65 18.15
CA VAL A 241 -1.15 8.73 17.30
C VAL A 241 -2.60 8.99 17.66
N LYS A 242 -2.96 10.27 17.75
CA LYS A 242 -4.29 10.71 18.15
C LYS A 242 -5.04 11.40 17.02
N LEU A 243 -6.33 11.56 17.22
CA LEU A 243 -7.18 12.41 16.40
C LEU A 243 -7.42 13.72 17.13
N GLY A 244 -7.00 14.82 16.51
CA GLY A 244 -7.23 16.15 17.04
C GLY A 244 -8.16 16.96 16.14
N VAL A 245 -8.63 18.10 16.66
CA VAL A 245 -9.46 19.05 15.93
C VAL A 245 -8.70 20.32 15.50
N ILE A 246 -7.49 20.54 16.05
CA ILE A 246 -6.64 21.70 15.75
C ILE A 246 -5.58 21.32 14.70
N CYS A 247 -5.96 21.40 13.44
CA CYS A 247 -5.17 20.83 12.33
C CYS A 247 -4.18 21.81 11.66
N SER A 248 -3.88 22.92 12.35
CA SER A 248 -2.94 23.94 11.89
C SER A 248 -1.51 23.74 12.41
N GLY A 249 -1.33 23.03 13.54
CA GLY A 249 -0.03 22.83 14.18
C GLY A 249 0.89 21.84 13.46
N SER A 250 2.20 21.91 13.76
CA SER A 250 3.23 21.06 13.14
C SER A 250 2.99 19.56 13.34
N THR A 251 2.42 19.17 14.48
CA THR A 251 2.11 17.77 14.83
C THR A 251 0.98 17.17 14.00
N SER A 252 0.22 18.00 13.27
CA SER A 252 -0.84 17.58 12.34
C SER A 252 -0.39 17.56 10.88
N LYS A 253 0.90 17.86 10.64
CA LYS A 253 1.51 17.84 9.32
C LYS A 253 2.19 16.49 9.11
N TRP A 254 1.91 15.86 7.99
CA TRP A 254 2.33 14.51 7.61
C TRP A 254 2.84 14.52 6.18
N GLU A 255 4.10 14.14 5.99
CA GLU A 255 4.78 14.15 4.70
C GLU A 255 5.45 12.81 4.41
N PRO A 256 5.34 12.25 3.19
CA PRO A 256 6.15 11.13 2.76
C PRO A 256 7.58 11.60 2.46
N ILE A 257 8.49 11.46 3.42
CA ILE A 257 9.82 12.10 3.34
C ILE A 257 10.91 11.24 2.68
N SER A 258 10.67 9.95 2.48
CA SER A 258 11.69 9.00 2.05
C SER A 258 11.72 8.75 0.55
N ASP A 259 12.75 8.05 0.05
CA ASP A 259 12.90 7.67 -1.36
C ASP A 259 11.80 6.71 -1.79
N SER A 260 11.45 5.74 -0.94
CA SER A 260 10.29 4.85 -1.13
C SER A 260 8.94 5.56 -1.03
N LYS A 261 8.90 6.81 -0.54
CA LYS A 261 7.69 7.56 -0.19
C LYS A 261 6.80 6.85 0.83
N MET A 262 7.38 6.01 1.70
CA MET A 262 6.63 5.23 2.70
C MET A 262 6.83 5.70 4.14
N HIS A 263 7.77 6.60 4.42
CA HIS A 263 7.91 7.19 5.75
C HIS A 263 7.00 8.40 5.89
N LEU A 264 5.83 8.22 6.49
CA LEU A 264 4.92 9.31 6.78
C LEU A 264 5.36 10.05 8.06
N SER A 265 5.92 11.24 7.89
CA SER A 265 6.62 11.97 8.96
C SER A 265 5.91 13.24 9.41
N SER A 266 5.99 13.52 10.71
CA SER A 266 5.52 14.73 11.37
C SER A 266 6.61 15.38 12.23
N LYS A 267 6.37 16.61 12.72
CA LYS A 267 7.29 17.35 13.58
C LYS A 267 6.68 17.65 14.94
N LEU A 268 7.37 17.25 16.01
CA LEU A 268 6.99 17.60 17.37
C LEU A 268 7.22 19.09 17.64
N ALA A 269 6.29 19.72 18.36
CA ALA A 269 6.26 21.16 18.55
C ALA A 269 7.38 21.71 19.46
N ALA A 270 7.90 20.90 20.39
CA ALA A 270 8.86 21.36 21.39
C ALA A 270 10.33 21.31 20.92
N ASP A 271 10.65 20.39 20.01
CA ASP A 271 12.03 20.01 19.69
C ASP A 271 12.28 19.90 18.16
N GLY A 272 11.25 20.08 17.33
CA GLY A 272 11.39 20.17 15.86
C GLY A 272 11.83 18.88 15.16
N ASN A 273 12.16 17.84 15.92
CA ASN A 273 12.60 16.54 15.43
C ASN A 273 11.51 15.87 14.59
N ALA A 274 11.95 15.33 13.44
CA ALA A 274 11.10 14.55 12.57
C ALA A 274 10.86 13.16 13.18
N ILE A 275 9.60 12.81 13.36
CA ILE A 275 9.13 11.50 13.78
C ILE A 275 8.32 10.88 12.64
N CYS A 276 8.24 9.56 12.61
CA CYS A 276 7.51 8.80 11.61
C CYS A 276 6.41 7.98 12.26
N LEU A 277 5.35 7.70 11.50
CA LEU A 277 4.42 6.63 11.86
C LEU A 277 5.19 5.31 12.02
N ASP A 278 4.83 4.56 13.05
CA ASP A 278 5.34 3.23 13.35
C ASP A 278 4.19 2.41 13.95
N VAL A 279 4.40 1.11 14.12
CA VAL A 279 3.40 0.21 14.71
C VAL A 279 4.01 -0.46 15.92
N ASP A 280 3.29 -0.45 17.04
CA ASP A 280 3.62 -1.30 18.17
C ASP A 280 3.30 -2.76 17.80
N PRO A 281 4.31 -3.64 17.66
CA PRO A 281 4.11 -5.01 17.20
C PRO A 281 3.33 -5.88 18.19
N SER A 282 3.22 -5.46 19.46
CA SER A 282 2.49 -6.20 20.49
C SER A 282 0.98 -5.94 20.48
N SER A 283 0.57 -4.74 20.06
CA SER A 283 -0.80 -4.26 20.20
C SER A 283 -1.46 -3.83 18.89
N ASN A 284 -0.69 -3.77 17.79
CA ASN A 284 -1.08 -3.20 16.50
C ASN A 284 -1.52 -1.72 16.58
N ILE A 285 -1.18 -1.02 17.65
CA ILE A 285 -1.47 0.40 17.81
C ILE A 285 -0.53 1.22 16.94
N ILE A 286 -1.08 2.24 16.27
CA ILE A 286 -0.30 3.21 15.51
C ILE A 286 0.34 4.18 16.49
N ILE A 287 1.67 4.21 16.48
CA ILE A 287 2.50 5.05 17.33
C ILE A 287 3.38 5.96 16.46
N THR A 288 4.08 6.88 17.10
CA THR A 288 5.16 7.65 16.47
C THR A 288 6.51 7.31 17.05
N ASN A 289 7.52 7.16 16.20
CA ASN A 289 8.90 6.89 16.62
C ASN A 289 9.88 7.72 15.78
N THR A 290 11.15 7.75 16.17
CA THR A 290 12.22 8.32 15.34
C THR A 290 12.24 7.61 13.99
N CYS A 291 12.30 8.38 12.91
CA CYS A 291 12.34 7.82 11.57
C CYS A 291 13.58 6.94 11.37
N LYS A 292 13.38 5.70 10.91
CA LYS A 292 14.42 4.70 10.69
C LYS A 292 14.85 4.71 9.22
N CYS A 293 16.10 4.32 8.96
CA CYS A 293 16.61 3.96 7.65
C CYS A 293 16.44 5.00 6.52
N LEU A 294 16.34 6.29 6.86
CA LEU A 294 16.24 7.36 5.86
C LEU A 294 17.52 7.51 5.03
N TYR A 295 18.68 7.22 5.65
CA TYR A 295 20.01 7.35 5.05
C TYR A 295 20.77 6.02 5.11
N SER A 296 22.01 6.02 4.60
CA SER A 296 22.87 4.89 4.15
C SER A 296 23.18 3.73 5.12
N ASP A 297 22.42 3.54 6.20
CA ASP A 297 22.46 2.31 6.99
C ASP A 297 21.81 1.15 6.24
N ASN A 298 22.62 0.15 5.87
CA ASN A 298 22.21 -1.05 5.15
C ASN A 298 21.77 -2.21 6.05
N LYS A 299 21.92 -2.10 7.37
CA LYS A 299 21.41 -3.08 8.34
C LYS A 299 20.05 -2.69 8.91
N CYS A 300 19.61 -1.48 8.61
CA CYS A 300 18.36 -0.94 9.13
C CYS A 300 17.14 -1.51 8.40
N ASN A 301 16.11 -1.87 9.18
CA ASN A 301 14.82 -2.35 8.67
C ASN A 301 13.72 -1.28 8.89
N PRO A 302 13.20 -0.64 7.83
CA PRO A 302 12.16 0.39 7.95
C PRO A 302 10.75 -0.17 7.84
N ALA A 303 10.57 -1.48 7.66
CA ALA A 303 9.27 -2.07 7.33
C ALA A 303 8.17 -1.73 8.35
N SER A 304 8.53 -1.54 9.63
CA SER A 304 7.56 -1.18 10.65
C SER A 304 6.98 0.24 10.49
N GLN A 305 7.70 1.11 9.77
CA GLN A 305 7.38 2.52 9.52
C GLN A 305 6.91 2.81 8.09
N TRP A 306 6.75 1.78 7.27
CA TRP A 306 6.30 1.94 5.89
C TRP A 306 4.78 1.99 5.82
N PHE A 307 4.25 3.13 5.41
CA PHE A 307 2.83 3.36 5.16
C PHE A 307 2.64 4.02 3.79
N LYS A 308 1.55 3.68 3.09
CA LYS A 308 1.13 4.33 1.85
C LYS A 308 -0.24 4.96 2.03
N VAL A 309 -0.39 6.20 1.56
CA VAL A 309 -1.71 6.87 1.51
C VAL A 309 -2.32 6.58 0.14
N VAL A 310 -3.14 5.55 0.08
CA VAL A 310 -3.67 4.99 -1.18
C VAL A 310 -5.04 5.57 -1.51
N ASN A 311 -5.39 5.61 -2.79
CA ASN A 311 -6.75 5.95 -3.22
C ASN A 311 -7.67 4.76 -3.00
N SER A 312 -8.91 5.00 -2.59
CA SER A 312 -9.94 3.97 -2.47
C SER A 312 -11.31 4.51 -2.84
N THR A 313 -12.13 3.61 -3.39
CA THR A 313 -13.55 3.78 -3.68
C THR A 313 -14.39 2.69 -3.01
N ARG A 314 -13.74 1.76 -2.29
CA ARG A 314 -14.41 0.70 -1.55
C ARG A 314 -15.39 1.32 -0.56
N SER A 315 -16.55 0.71 -0.40
CA SER A 315 -17.49 1.16 0.61
C SER A 315 -16.86 0.92 1.98
N SER A 316 -16.47 2.00 2.65
CA SER A 316 -16.11 1.96 4.07
C SER A 316 -17.36 1.49 4.81
N CYS A 317 -17.28 0.33 5.48
CA CYS A 317 -18.32 -0.09 6.43
C CYS A 317 -18.20 0.82 7.66
N VAL A 318 -18.59 2.08 7.50
CA VAL A 318 -18.59 3.04 8.59
C VAL A 318 -19.69 2.59 9.52
N THR A 319 -19.30 2.07 10.70
CA THR A 319 -20.14 2.11 11.89
C THR A 319 -20.75 3.50 11.90
N MET A 320 -22.08 3.59 11.74
CA MET A 320 -22.85 4.83 11.65
C MET A 320 -22.15 5.96 12.40
N PRO A 321 -22.02 7.18 11.82
CA PRO A 321 -21.49 8.30 12.58
C PRO A 321 -22.27 8.30 13.88
N PHE A 322 -21.58 8.19 15.02
CA PHE A 322 -22.22 8.35 16.32
C PHE A 322 -22.72 9.79 16.36
N PHE A 323 -23.88 10.03 15.74
CA PHE A 323 -24.69 11.23 15.87
C PHE A 323 -25.32 11.18 17.26
N LEU A 324 -24.48 11.22 18.27
CA LEU A 324 -24.81 11.70 19.61
C LEU A 324 -24.15 13.07 19.77
N PHE A 325 -24.31 13.95 18.77
CA PHE A 325 -23.91 15.35 18.86
C PHE A 325 -24.63 16.10 19.99
N ASN A 326 -25.77 15.56 20.47
CA ASN A 326 -26.45 16.13 21.63
C ASN A 326 -25.73 15.83 22.96
N SER A 327 -24.91 14.77 23.06
CA SER A 327 -24.29 14.41 24.34
C SER A 327 -23.02 15.18 24.65
N VAL A 328 -22.22 15.57 23.66
CA VAL A 328 -20.94 16.24 23.90
C VAL A 328 -21.14 17.72 24.24
N LEU A 329 -22.06 18.40 23.54
CA LEU A 329 -22.45 19.76 23.90
C LEU A 329 -23.19 19.81 25.25
N ASP A 330 -24.05 18.82 25.57
CA ASP A 330 -24.67 18.74 26.90
C ASP A 330 -23.66 18.42 28.01
N PHE A 331 -22.61 17.64 27.73
CA PHE A 331 -21.54 17.35 28.68
C PHE A 331 -20.72 18.61 29.01
N PHE A 332 -20.33 19.40 28.00
CA PHE A 332 -19.65 20.67 28.22
C PHE A 332 -20.57 21.71 28.88
N ARG A 333 -21.87 21.72 28.53
CA ARG A 333 -22.86 22.60 29.16
C ARG A 333 -23.06 22.26 30.64
N LYS A 334 -23.15 20.97 31.02
CA LYS A 334 -23.31 20.56 32.42
C LYS A 334 -22.05 20.76 33.26
N ASN A 335 -20.85 20.60 32.68
CA ASN A 335 -19.59 20.72 33.44
C ASN A 335 -19.03 22.15 33.51
N MET A 336 -19.43 23.07 32.63
CA MET A 336 -19.02 24.48 32.70
C MET A 336 -19.99 25.37 33.48
N LEU A 337 -21.26 24.97 33.64
CA LEU A 337 -22.24 25.70 34.46
C LEU A 337 -22.24 25.30 35.95
N GLY A 338 -21.57 24.20 36.30
CA GLY A 338 -21.45 23.73 37.70
C GLY A 338 -20.36 24.42 38.53
N SER A 339 -19.50 25.25 37.91
CA SER A 339 -18.36 25.89 38.59
C SER A 339 -18.57 27.38 38.93
N LEU A 340 -19.76 27.94 38.72
CA LEU A 340 -20.05 29.36 38.96
C LEU A 340 -21.11 29.63 40.05
N ALA A 341 -21.44 28.64 40.90
CA ALA A 341 -22.45 28.82 41.95
C ALA A 341 -22.03 28.24 43.30
N VAL A 342 -20.85 28.57 43.80
CA VAL A 342 -20.53 28.56 45.25
C VAL A 342 -19.47 29.64 45.55
N SER A 343 -19.87 30.91 45.52
CA SER A 343 -19.25 32.01 46.28
C SER A 343 -20.07 33.29 46.10
N ALA A 344 -21.12 33.43 46.90
CA ALA A 344 -21.71 34.69 47.36
C ALA A 344 -22.61 34.38 48.56
#